data_AF-R4UXC0-F1
#
_entry.id   AF-R4UXC0-F1
#
_cell.length_a   1.000
_cell.length_b   1.000
_cell.length_c   1.000
_cell.angle_alpha   90.00
_cell.angle_beta   90.00
_cell.angle_gamma   90.00
#
_symmetry.space_group_name_H-M   'P 1'
#
loop_
_entity.id
_entity.type
_entity.pdbx_description
1 polymer ?
#
loop_
_entity_poly.entity_id
_entity_poly.type
_entity_poly.pdbx_seq_one_letter_code
_entity_poly.pdbx_strand_id
1 'polypeptide(L)'
;MQQLEITQFRSSDNDQTLYSDELFAAQISRAITESETAYSSMNFKAALKAIYFDLSNEFQAYLIECGTDGIKKNLYDKYIRTFLLCLSPIAPQFCDYVWRKLEEKESIVLQSYPVAEPYNPKLFWVERFLRKTRDNIGFALKKKTTNNTIVIFVRPQFSEFEKQVLSLISKNFSLGDEKAIVEAVSKEITEKPGVYMQFLRFYAQSALEFGSFVLDPDTVENQIEWIHKISFAINRQLTNSPCNKYEVLTTEDTSHPLFDAQVARSSVVYLPSVKTAKTE
;
A
#
# COMPACT_ATOMS: atom_id res chain seq x y z
N MET A 1 -19.99 -13.98 1.85
CA MET A 1 -18.60 -13.96 1.34
C MET A 1 -18.65 -14.34 -0.12
N GLN A 2 -18.44 -13.39 -1.03
CA GLN A 2 -18.27 -13.71 -2.45
C GLN A 2 -17.01 -14.56 -2.58
N GLN A 3 -17.16 -15.83 -2.97
CA GLN A 3 -16.04 -16.64 -3.45
C GLN A 3 -15.54 -15.97 -4.73
N LEU A 4 -14.40 -15.29 -4.66
CA LEU A 4 -13.63 -14.95 -5.85
C LEU A 4 -13.04 -16.28 -6.33
N GLU A 5 -13.71 -16.93 -7.29
CA GLU A 5 -13.10 -18.02 -8.05
C GLU A 5 -11.81 -17.48 -8.69
N ILE A 6 -10.74 -18.29 -8.71
CA ILE A 6 -9.47 -17.91 -9.32
C ILE A 6 -9.72 -17.76 -10.82
N THR A 7 -9.91 -16.52 -11.27
CA THR A 7 -10.58 -16.26 -12.54
C THR A 7 -9.71 -16.59 -13.76
N GLN A 8 -8.38 -16.61 -13.66
CA GLN A 8 -7.45 -17.10 -14.69
C GLN A 8 -5.98 -16.96 -14.23
N PHE A 9 -5.12 -17.93 -14.56
CA PHE A 9 -3.66 -17.79 -14.46
C PHE A 9 -3.13 -17.11 -15.73
N ARG A 10 -2.14 -16.23 -15.59
CA ARG A 10 -1.48 -15.57 -16.73
C ARG A 10 -0.75 -16.62 -17.59
N SER A 11 -0.84 -16.50 -18.92
CA SER A 11 -0.13 -17.37 -19.85
C SER A 11 1.39 -17.13 -19.78
N SER A 12 2.17 -18.19 -19.98
CA SER A 12 3.63 -18.19 -19.93
C SER A 12 4.31 -17.26 -20.94
N ASP A 13 3.61 -16.83 -21.98
CA ASP A 13 4.14 -15.93 -23.03
C ASP A 13 4.14 -14.44 -22.61
N ASN A 14 3.47 -14.08 -21.51
CA ASN A 14 3.37 -12.71 -21.01
C ASN A 14 3.91 -12.61 -19.56
N ASP A 15 5.12 -13.12 -19.33
CA ASP A 15 5.75 -13.19 -18.01
C ASP A 15 6.39 -11.85 -17.54
N GLN A 16 5.83 -10.73 -17.97
CA GLN A 16 6.24 -9.43 -17.43
C GLN A 16 5.77 -9.34 -15.97
N THR A 17 6.71 -9.19 -15.05
CA THR A 17 6.43 -8.96 -13.64
C THR A 17 5.74 -7.60 -13.48
N LEU A 18 4.52 -7.60 -12.95
CA LEU A 18 3.80 -6.37 -12.63
C LEU A 18 4.17 -5.89 -11.24
N TYR A 19 3.94 -4.60 -10.98
CA TYR A 19 4.09 -4.02 -9.65
C TYR A 19 3.29 -4.80 -8.58
N SER A 20 2.06 -5.18 -8.88
CA SER A 20 1.22 -5.96 -7.95
C SER A 20 1.83 -7.34 -7.65
N ASP A 21 2.57 -7.95 -8.59
CA ASP A 21 3.27 -9.21 -8.37
C ASP A 21 4.44 -9.01 -7.39
N GLU A 22 5.22 -7.94 -7.55
CA GLU A 22 6.34 -7.59 -6.64
C GLU A 22 5.84 -7.23 -5.24
N LEU A 23 4.76 -6.45 -5.17
CA LEU A 23 4.13 -6.05 -3.92
C LEU A 23 3.63 -7.26 -3.15
N PHE A 24 2.92 -8.18 -3.82
CA PHE A 24 2.39 -9.37 -3.16
C PHE A 24 3.53 -10.31 -2.72
N ALA A 25 4.60 -10.44 -3.50
CA ALA A 25 5.80 -11.18 -3.07
C ALA A 25 6.41 -10.56 -1.79
N ALA A 26 6.51 -9.23 -1.71
CA ALA A 26 6.97 -8.52 -0.52
C ALA A 26 6.04 -8.74 0.68
N GLN A 27 4.72 -8.75 0.47
CA GLN A 27 3.72 -9.02 1.52
C GLN A 27 3.83 -10.44 2.07
N ILE A 28 4.12 -11.44 1.24
CA ILE A 28 4.41 -12.80 1.68
C ILE A 28 5.65 -12.81 2.60
N SER A 29 6.74 -12.17 2.16
CA SER A 29 7.96 -12.06 2.99
C SER A 29 7.71 -11.35 4.32
N ARG A 30 6.93 -10.27 4.33
CA ARG A 30 6.55 -9.56 5.56
C ARG A 30 5.72 -10.45 6.49
N ALA A 31 4.77 -11.23 5.96
CA ALA A 31 3.98 -12.14 6.78
C ALA A 31 4.84 -13.24 7.41
N ILE A 32 5.87 -13.74 6.70
CA ILE A 32 6.85 -14.70 7.26
C ILE A 32 7.58 -14.09 8.45
N THR A 33 8.15 -12.88 8.30
CA THR A 33 8.95 -12.26 9.38
C THR A 33 8.09 -11.90 10.59
N GLU A 34 6.90 -11.33 10.36
CA GLU A 34 5.97 -10.98 11.44
C GLU A 34 5.50 -12.22 12.22
N SER A 35 5.18 -13.29 11.50
CA SER A 35 4.75 -14.54 12.13
C SER A 35 5.86 -15.27 12.87
N GLU A 36 7.07 -15.32 12.31
CA GLU A 36 8.24 -15.89 12.98
C GLU A 36 8.56 -15.14 14.29
N THR A 37 8.52 -13.80 14.25
CA THR A 37 8.72 -12.96 15.43
C THR A 37 7.64 -13.22 16.49
N ALA A 38 6.38 -13.36 16.05
CA ALA A 38 5.26 -13.65 16.93
C ALA A 38 5.35 -15.05 17.55
N TYR A 39 5.71 -16.08 16.78
CA TYR A 39 5.95 -17.42 17.29
C TYR A 39 7.12 -17.45 18.30
N SER A 40 8.21 -16.75 17.99
CA SER A 40 9.38 -16.62 18.88
C SER A 40 9.01 -15.96 20.22
N SER A 41 8.04 -15.03 20.18
CA SER A 41 7.50 -14.37 21.37
C SER A 41 6.32 -15.12 22.02
N MET A 42 6.02 -16.35 21.58
CA MET A 42 4.87 -17.17 21.99
C MET A 42 3.49 -16.46 21.82
N ASN A 43 3.41 -15.47 20.93
CA ASN A 43 2.18 -14.74 20.66
C ASN A 43 1.43 -15.34 19.45
N PHE A 44 0.78 -16.49 19.69
CA PHE A 44 0.05 -17.22 18.65
C PHE A 44 -1.10 -16.41 18.03
N LYS A 45 -1.70 -15.48 18.78
CA LYS A 45 -2.76 -14.59 18.27
C LYS A 45 -2.21 -13.64 17.21
N ALA A 46 -1.04 -13.05 17.45
CA ALA A 46 -0.37 -12.18 16.47
C ALA A 46 0.08 -12.97 15.24
N ALA A 47 0.63 -14.17 15.43
CA ALA A 47 1.01 -15.05 14.32
C ALA A 47 -0.20 -15.39 13.43
N LEU A 48 -1.33 -15.79 14.04
CA LEU A 48 -2.57 -16.06 13.31
C LEU A 48 -3.09 -14.83 12.57
N LYS A 49 -3.00 -13.64 13.19
CA LYS A 49 -3.37 -12.38 12.53
C LYS A 49 -2.57 -12.17 11.25
N ALA A 50 -1.24 -12.24 11.33
CA ALA A 50 -0.35 -12.02 10.19
C ALA A 50 -0.58 -13.05 9.06
N ILE A 51 -0.63 -14.34 9.39
CA ILE A 51 -0.68 -15.42 8.40
C ILE A 51 -2.08 -15.61 7.81
N TYR A 52 -3.10 -15.63 8.66
CA TYR A 52 -4.45 -15.98 8.21
C TYR A 52 -5.25 -14.77 7.79
N PHE A 53 -5.27 -13.71 8.60
CA PHE A 53 -6.13 -12.56 8.33
C PHE A 53 -5.47 -11.58 7.37
N ASP A 54 -4.28 -11.09 7.72
CA ASP A 54 -3.63 -10.04 6.95
C ASP A 54 -3.18 -10.57 5.58
N LEU A 55 -2.43 -11.66 5.53
CA LEU A 55 -1.95 -12.23 4.25
C LEU A 55 -3.09 -12.68 3.33
N SER A 56 -4.20 -13.21 3.85
CA SER A 56 -5.37 -13.54 3.02
C SER A 56 -6.06 -12.28 2.46
N ASN A 57 -6.13 -11.20 3.24
CA ASN A 57 -6.65 -9.93 2.75
C ASN A 57 -5.74 -9.34 1.66
N GLU A 58 -4.42 -9.47 1.83
CA GLU A 58 -3.46 -9.05 0.82
C GLU A 58 -3.57 -9.88 -0.47
N PHE A 59 -3.75 -11.20 -0.36
CA PHE A 59 -4.04 -12.03 -1.52
C PHE A 59 -5.33 -11.60 -2.23
N GLN A 60 -6.39 -11.30 -1.50
CA GLN A 60 -7.63 -10.77 -2.10
C GLN A 60 -7.42 -9.41 -2.78
N ALA A 61 -6.62 -8.53 -2.20
CA ALA A 61 -6.27 -7.26 -2.83
C ALA A 61 -5.51 -7.48 -4.14
N TYR A 62 -4.53 -8.38 -4.13
CA TYR A 62 -3.76 -8.78 -5.30
C TYR A 62 -4.66 -9.36 -6.42
N LEU A 63 -5.64 -10.21 -6.09
CA LEU A 63 -6.65 -10.69 -7.05
C LEU A 63 -7.44 -9.56 -7.71
N ILE A 64 -7.79 -8.53 -6.92
CA ILE A 64 -8.55 -7.39 -7.42
C ILE A 64 -7.70 -6.53 -8.35
N GLU A 65 -6.41 -6.37 -8.03
CA GLU A 65 -5.46 -5.59 -8.82
C GLU A 65 -5.09 -6.27 -10.14
N CYS A 66 -4.86 -7.59 -10.14
CA CYS A 66 -4.58 -8.35 -11.35
C CYS A 66 -5.74 -8.38 -12.34
N GLY A 67 -6.99 -8.30 -11.86
CA GLY A 67 -8.15 -8.13 -12.73
C GLY A 67 -8.22 -9.15 -13.87
N THR A 68 -8.21 -8.66 -15.11
CA THR A 68 -8.23 -9.45 -16.34
C THR A 68 -6.87 -9.98 -16.77
N ASP A 69 -5.77 -9.44 -16.25
CA ASP A 69 -4.40 -9.84 -16.63
C ASP A 69 -4.01 -11.20 -16.02
N GLY A 70 -4.81 -11.69 -15.08
CA GLY A 70 -4.62 -12.96 -14.41
C GLY A 70 -3.44 -12.95 -13.44
N ILE A 71 -3.37 -14.02 -12.64
CA ILE A 71 -2.40 -14.18 -11.56
C ILE A 71 -1.16 -14.90 -12.08
N LYS A 72 0.03 -14.51 -11.60
CA LYS A 72 1.25 -15.28 -11.85
C LYS A 72 1.21 -16.60 -11.08
N LYS A 73 1.12 -17.72 -11.80
CA LYS A 73 0.99 -19.06 -11.20
C LYS A 73 2.08 -19.38 -10.17
N ASN A 74 3.34 -19.10 -10.49
CA ASN A 74 4.46 -19.34 -9.56
C ASN A 74 4.31 -18.57 -8.25
N LEU A 75 3.75 -17.35 -8.29
CA LEU A 75 3.54 -16.54 -7.10
C LEU A 75 2.38 -17.06 -6.26
N TYR A 76 1.31 -17.53 -6.91
CA TYR A 76 0.19 -18.20 -6.24
C TYR A 76 0.65 -19.50 -5.55
N ASP A 77 1.42 -20.33 -6.24
CA ASP A 77 1.97 -21.57 -5.68
C ASP A 77 2.87 -21.27 -4.47
N LYS A 78 3.72 -20.24 -4.56
CA LYS A 78 4.53 -19.75 -3.45
C LYS A 78 3.67 -19.28 -2.28
N TYR A 79 2.63 -18.50 -2.54
CA TYR A 79 1.70 -18.03 -1.52
C TYR A 79 1.06 -19.18 -0.75
N ILE A 80 0.47 -20.17 -1.43
CA ILE A 80 -0.19 -21.29 -0.76
C ILE A 80 0.82 -22.07 0.09
N ARG A 81 2.00 -22.36 -0.46
CA ARG A 81 3.02 -23.12 0.25
C ARG A 81 3.47 -22.41 1.52
N THR A 82 3.78 -21.12 1.41
CA THR A 82 4.15 -20.30 2.57
C THR A 82 3.00 -20.23 3.58
N PHE A 83 1.78 -20.00 3.13
CA PHE A 83 0.60 -19.94 4.00
C PHE A 83 0.44 -21.24 4.81
N LEU A 84 0.54 -22.40 4.16
CA LEU A 84 0.42 -23.70 4.82
C LEU A 84 1.57 -23.95 5.81
N LEU A 85 2.81 -23.65 5.42
CA LEU A 85 3.97 -23.84 6.29
C LEU A 85 3.87 -22.95 7.54
N CYS A 86 3.56 -21.67 7.35
CA CYS A 86 3.39 -20.72 8.44
C CYS A 86 2.20 -21.07 9.35
N LEU A 87 1.09 -21.60 8.80
CA LEU A 87 -0.10 -21.97 9.59
C LEU A 87 0.04 -23.34 10.27
N SER A 88 0.97 -24.18 9.82
CA SER A 88 1.17 -25.54 10.33
C SER A 88 1.31 -25.66 11.85
N PRO A 89 1.93 -24.72 12.61
CA PRO A 89 2.03 -24.83 14.07
C PRO A 89 0.69 -24.68 14.78
N ILE A 90 -0.31 -24.07 14.13
CA ILE A 90 -1.65 -23.83 14.70
C ILE A 90 -2.63 -24.90 14.25
N ALA A 91 -2.63 -25.26 12.96
CA ALA A 91 -3.60 -26.17 12.37
C ALA A 91 -2.91 -27.27 11.53
N PRO A 92 -2.09 -28.15 12.15
CA PRO A 92 -1.23 -29.09 11.41
C PRO A 92 -2.01 -30.09 10.57
N GLN A 93 -3.13 -30.62 11.08
CA GLN A 93 -3.95 -31.61 10.37
C GLN A 93 -4.57 -31.05 9.09
N PHE A 94 -5.07 -29.82 9.16
CA PHE A 94 -5.60 -29.11 8.01
C PHE A 94 -4.50 -28.82 7.00
N CYS A 95 -3.36 -28.28 7.48
CA CYS A 95 -2.26 -27.92 6.60
C CYS A 95 -1.67 -29.14 5.89
N ASP A 96 -1.50 -30.27 6.59
CA ASP A 96 -1.01 -31.51 5.99
C ASP A 96 -1.99 -32.06 4.94
N TYR A 97 -3.30 -32.06 5.23
CA TYR A 97 -4.31 -32.48 4.27
C TYR A 97 -4.25 -31.66 2.96
N VAL A 98 -4.16 -30.33 3.07
CA VAL A 98 -4.06 -29.45 1.89
C VAL A 98 -2.70 -29.61 1.20
N TRP A 99 -1.61 -29.73 1.95
CA TRP A 99 -0.26 -29.95 1.42
C TRP A 99 -0.18 -31.22 0.56
N ARG A 100 -0.79 -32.32 1.02
CA ARG A 100 -0.90 -33.57 0.25
C ARG A 100 -1.73 -33.42 -1.02
N LYS A 101 -2.73 -32.54 -1.03
CA LYS A 101 -3.54 -32.22 -2.24
C LYS A 101 -2.75 -31.43 -3.27
N LEU A 102 -1.66 -30.77 -2.88
CA LEU A 102 -0.71 -30.12 -3.79
C LEU A 102 0.35 -31.10 -4.34
N GLU A 103 0.13 -32.41 -4.19
CA GLU A 103 1.01 -33.48 -4.66
C GLU A 103 2.40 -33.53 -4.01
N GLU A 104 2.50 -32.99 -2.78
CA GLU A 104 3.74 -33.03 -2.00
C GLU A 104 4.00 -34.41 -1.37
N LYS A 105 5.22 -34.90 -1.57
CA LYS A 105 5.61 -36.29 -1.24
C LYS A 105 5.81 -36.52 0.25
N GLU A 106 6.18 -35.50 1.01
CA GLU A 106 6.41 -35.58 2.45
C GLU A 106 5.33 -34.84 3.24
N SER A 107 5.19 -35.22 4.52
CA SER A 107 4.27 -34.51 5.41
C SER A 107 4.79 -33.09 5.64
N ILE A 108 3.87 -32.13 5.77
CA ILE A 108 4.23 -30.73 6.01
C ILE A 108 5.01 -30.56 7.33
N VAL A 109 4.79 -31.45 8.30
CA VAL A 109 5.45 -31.42 9.62
C VAL A 109 6.96 -31.66 9.53
N LEU A 110 7.44 -32.29 8.45
CA LEU A 110 8.87 -32.51 8.21
C LEU A 110 9.52 -31.34 7.47
N GLN A 111 8.74 -30.38 6.98
CA GLN A 111 9.24 -29.25 6.22
C GLN A 111 9.78 -28.16 7.13
N SER A 112 10.79 -27.43 6.64
CA SER A 112 11.34 -26.29 7.35
C SER A 112 10.40 -25.08 7.27
N TYR A 113 10.48 -24.21 8.28
CA TYR A 113 9.81 -22.93 8.24
C TYR A 113 10.32 -22.09 7.04
N PRO A 114 9.44 -21.38 6.31
CA PRO A 114 9.84 -20.64 5.12
C PRO A 114 10.73 -19.45 5.50
N VAL A 115 11.66 -19.11 4.60
CA VAL A 115 12.57 -17.98 4.78
C VAL A 115 12.04 -16.78 4.01
N ALA A 116 11.99 -15.62 4.66
CA ALA A 116 11.59 -14.38 4.01
C ALA A 116 12.64 -13.92 3.00
N GLU A 117 12.20 -13.63 1.78
CA GLU A 117 13.07 -13.05 0.76
C GLU A 117 13.22 -11.55 0.96
N PRO A 118 14.40 -10.97 0.65
CA PRO A 118 14.58 -9.52 0.71
C PRO A 118 13.66 -8.84 -0.29
N TYR A 119 13.01 -7.77 0.16
CA TYR A 119 12.13 -6.96 -0.67
C TYR A 119 12.50 -5.49 -0.55
N ASN A 120 12.04 -4.69 -1.51
CA ASN A 120 12.22 -3.25 -1.50
C ASN A 120 11.16 -2.58 -0.62
N PRO A 121 11.52 -1.91 0.49
CA PRO A 121 10.56 -1.24 1.37
C PRO A 121 9.74 -0.14 0.68
N LYS A 122 10.23 0.40 -0.45
CA LYS A 122 9.50 1.38 -1.26
C LYS A 122 8.15 0.87 -1.75
N LEU A 123 8.00 -0.43 -1.98
CA LEU A 123 6.74 -1.03 -2.42
C LEU A 123 5.61 -0.75 -1.41
N PHE A 124 5.88 -0.89 -0.11
CA PHE A 124 4.90 -0.61 0.93
C PHE A 124 4.61 0.89 1.09
N TRP A 125 5.59 1.75 0.80
CA TRP A 125 5.37 3.19 0.78
C TRP A 125 4.40 3.59 -0.33
N VAL A 126 4.64 3.10 -1.54
CA VAL A 126 3.77 3.32 -2.71
C VAL A 126 2.38 2.72 -2.45
N GLU A 127 2.30 1.50 -1.92
CA GLU A 127 1.05 0.86 -1.51
C GLU A 127 0.25 1.74 -0.52
N ARG A 128 0.90 2.31 0.51
CA ARG A 128 0.25 3.21 1.47
C ARG A 128 -0.35 4.43 0.78
N PHE A 129 0.38 5.04 -0.15
CA PHE A 129 -0.10 6.15 -0.96
C PHE A 129 -1.33 5.76 -1.77
N LEU A 130 -1.29 4.61 -2.43
CA LEU A 130 -2.38 4.12 -3.29
C LEU A 130 -3.63 3.77 -2.49
N ARG A 131 -3.49 3.10 -1.33
CA ARG A 131 -4.62 2.81 -0.43
C ARG A 131 -5.27 4.09 0.09
N LYS A 132 -4.47 5.08 0.51
CA LYS A 132 -5.01 6.38 0.94
C LYS A 132 -5.75 7.09 -0.19
N THR A 133 -5.21 7.05 -1.40
CA THR A 133 -5.86 7.62 -2.59
C THR A 133 -7.22 6.96 -2.84
N ARG A 134 -7.24 5.62 -2.80
CA ARG A 134 -8.44 4.79 -2.93
C ARG A 134 -9.50 5.14 -1.88
N ASP A 135 -9.09 5.26 -0.62
CA ASP A 135 -10.00 5.60 0.48
C ASP A 135 -10.56 7.03 0.31
N ASN A 136 -9.71 7.99 -0.06
CA ASN A 136 -10.12 9.37 -0.35
C ASN A 136 -11.14 9.44 -1.49
N ILE A 137 -10.93 8.66 -2.56
CA ILE A 137 -11.89 8.50 -3.66
C ILE A 137 -13.20 7.91 -3.14
N GLY A 138 -13.15 6.82 -2.36
CA GLY A 138 -14.33 6.20 -1.77
C GLY A 138 -15.11 7.16 -0.86
N PHE A 139 -14.43 7.98 -0.07
CA PHE A 139 -15.08 9.01 0.75
C PHE A 139 -15.70 10.13 -0.08
N ALA A 140 -15.04 10.54 -1.16
CA ALA A 140 -15.58 11.53 -2.09
C ALA A 140 -16.85 11.00 -2.79
N LEU A 141 -16.86 9.74 -3.21
CA LEU A 141 -18.00 9.07 -3.84
C LEU A 141 -19.20 8.89 -2.90
N LYS A 142 -18.96 8.62 -1.61
CA LYS A 142 -20.04 8.50 -0.60
C LYS A 142 -20.81 9.82 -0.38
N LYS A 143 -20.16 10.96 -0.64
CA LYS A 143 -20.83 12.27 -0.59
C LYS A 143 -21.71 12.35 -1.84
N LYS A 144 -23.03 12.13 -1.68
CA LYS A 144 -24.06 12.18 -2.74
C LYS A 144 -23.88 13.44 -3.61
N THR A 145 -23.17 13.32 -4.71
CA THR A 145 -22.86 14.40 -5.64
C THR A 145 -23.38 14.00 -7.01
N THR A 146 -23.99 14.94 -7.73
CA THR A 146 -24.53 14.76 -9.09
C THR A 146 -23.42 14.88 -10.14
N ASN A 147 -22.19 14.56 -9.75
CA ASN A 147 -20.97 14.92 -10.44
C ASN A 147 -20.43 13.69 -11.16
N ASN A 148 -20.07 13.83 -12.43
CA ASN A 148 -19.72 12.68 -13.28
C ASN A 148 -18.22 12.33 -13.27
N THR A 149 -17.37 13.23 -12.75
CA THR A 149 -15.91 13.11 -12.84
C THR A 149 -15.24 13.29 -11.48
N ILE A 150 -14.22 12.48 -11.19
CA ILE A 150 -13.35 12.63 -10.02
C ILE A 150 -12.02 13.24 -10.44
N VAL A 151 -11.59 14.27 -9.72
CA VAL A 151 -10.32 14.95 -9.92
C VAL A 151 -9.41 14.62 -8.76
N ILE A 152 -8.24 14.05 -9.07
CA ILE A 152 -7.19 13.72 -8.11
C ILE A 152 -6.09 14.76 -8.27
N PHE A 153 -5.83 15.52 -7.21
CA PHE A 153 -4.76 16.53 -7.18
C PHE A 153 -3.50 15.90 -6.62
N VAL A 154 -2.44 15.90 -7.43
CA VAL A 154 -1.12 15.38 -7.08
C VAL A 154 -0.13 16.53 -7.05
N ARG A 155 0.67 16.57 -5.98
CA ARG A 155 1.73 17.56 -5.84
C ARG A 155 3.08 16.93 -6.20
N PRO A 156 3.78 17.42 -7.24
CA PRO A 156 5.01 16.80 -7.72
C PRO A 156 6.24 17.12 -6.85
N GLN A 157 6.25 18.25 -6.15
CA GLN A 157 7.41 18.69 -5.38
C GLN A 157 7.03 19.22 -3.98
N PHE A 158 7.90 18.95 -3.02
CA PHE A 158 7.86 19.56 -1.70
C PHE A 158 8.15 21.05 -1.78
N SER A 159 7.46 21.85 -0.95
CA SER A 159 7.87 23.22 -0.66
C SER A 159 9.21 23.28 0.06
N GLU A 160 9.88 24.42 -0.04
CA GLU A 160 11.13 24.68 0.69
C GLU A 160 10.98 24.47 2.21
N PHE A 161 9.83 24.82 2.77
CA PHE A 161 9.53 24.57 4.18
C PHE A 161 9.41 23.07 4.49
N GLU A 162 8.68 22.29 3.67
CA GLU A 162 8.57 20.84 3.86
C GLU A 162 9.94 20.16 3.74
N LYS A 163 10.81 20.60 2.81
CA LYS A 163 12.20 20.12 2.70
C LYS A 163 13.00 20.40 3.98
N GLN A 164 12.84 21.59 4.58
CA GLN A 164 13.46 21.90 5.87
C GLN A 164 12.97 20.94 6.95
N VAL A 165 11.66 20.70 7.07
CA VAL A 165 11.09 19.75 8.03
C VAL A 165 11.67 18.34 7.83
N LEU A 166 11.74 17.85 6.59
CA LEU A 166 12.34 16.54 6.29
C LEU A 166 13.81 16.46 6.72
N SER A 167 14.58 17.52 6.50
CA SER A 167 15.99 17.60 6.93
C SER A 167 16.16 17.59 8.45
N LEU A 168 15.16 18.08 9.20
CA LEU A 168 15.17 18.04 10.65
C LEU A 168 14.77 16.65 11.18
N ILE A 169 13.80 16.01 10.52
CA ILE A 169 13.44 14.62 10.84
C ILE A 169 14.63 13.69 10.60
N SER A 170 15.36 13.86 9.49
CA SER A 170 16.52 13.01 9.18
C SER A 170 17.65 13.17 10.19
N LYS A 171 17.93 14.40 10.66
CA LYS A 171 18.90 14.65 11.75
C LYS A 171 18.50 13.98 13.06
N ASN A 172 17.21 14.00 13.39
CA ASN A 172 16.67 13.48 14.64
C ASN A 172 16.24 12.01 14.56
N PHE A 173 16.47 11.33 13.43
CA PHE A 173 16.02 9.96 13.20
C PHE A 173 16.64 8.94 14.18
N SER A 174 17.82 9.24 14.72
CA SER A 174 18.51 8.40 15.71
C SER A 174 17.75 8.20 17.03
N LEU A 175 16.75 9.04 17.32
CA LEU A 175 15.93 8.93 18.53
C LEU A 175 15.01 7.71 18.52
N GLY A 176 14.65 7.17 17.35
CA GLY A 176 13.85 5.95 17.21
C GLY A 176 12.40 6.00 17.71
N ASP A 177 11.98 7.10 18.35
CA ASP A 177 10.62 7.32 18.86
C ASP A 177 9.95 8.50 18.15
N GLU A 178 8.74 8.28 17.64
CA GLU A 178 7.92 9.28 16.94
C GLU A 178 7.73 10.53 17.82
N LYS A 179 7.43 10.34 19.11
CA LYS A 179 7.14 11.46 20.02
C LYS A 179 8.38 12.34 20.23
N ALA A 180 9.52 11.71 20.44
CA ALA A 180 10.79 12.40 20.64
C ALA A 180 11.19 13.20 19.37
N ILE A 181 11.01 12.61 18.19
CA ILE A 181 11.27 13.28 16.91
C ILE A 181 10.35 14.49 16.75
N VAL A 182 9.04 14.32 17.00
CA VAL A 182 8.06 15.41 16.88
C VAL A 182 8.38 16.56 17.84
N GLU A 183 8.74 16.25 19.09
CA GLU A 183 9.11 17.25 20.08
C GLU A 183 10.39 18.01 19.70
N ALA A 184 11.43 17.30 19.25
CA ALA A 184 12.69 17.93 18.83
C ALA A 184 12.49 18.88 17.64
N VAL A 185 11.78 18.41 16.61
CA VAL A 185 11.51 19.21 15.41
C VAL A 185 10.60 20.41 15.73
N SER A 186 9.61 20.25 16.62
CA SER A 186 8.72 21.35 17.00
C SER A 186 9.41 22.50 17.74
N LYS A 187 10.55 22.24 18.41
CA LYS A 187 11.34 23.26 19.10
C LYS A 187 12.17 24.13 18.13
N GLU A 188 12.50 23.59 16.96
CA GLU A 188 13.33 24.28 15.96
C GLU A 188 12.51 25.10 14.95
N ILE A 189 11.19 24.88 14.89
CA ILE A 189 10.29 25.55 13.93
C ILE A 189 9.56 26.72 14.59
N THR A 190 9.60 27.90 13.95
CA THR A 190 8.93 29.12 14.41
C THR A 190 7.49 29.27 13.90
N GLU A 191 7.08 28.48 12.91
CA GLU A 191 5.72 28.50 12.36
C GLU A 191 4.66 27.92 13.32
N LYS A 192 3.38 28.22 13.04
CA LYS A 192 2.27 27.70 13.86
C LYS A 192 2.18 26.17 13.71
N PRO A 193 2.08 25.42 14.83
CA PRO A 193 2.03 23.96 14.82
C PRO A 193 0.85 23.40 14.01
N GLY A 194 -0.25 24.15 13.87
CA GLY A 194 -1.41 23.70 13.10
C GLY A 194 -1.13 23.39 11.62
N VAL A 195 -0.11 24.01 11.02
CA VAL A 195 0.18 23.88 9.58
C VAL A 195 1.03 22.64 9.29
N TYR A 196 2.06 22.39 10.10
CA TYR A 196 3.06 21.36 9.81
C TYR A 196 2.93 20.09 10.66
N MET A 197 2.19 20.11 11.77
CA MET A 197 2.17 18.96 12.70
C MET A 197 1.60 17.69 12.09
N GLN A 198 0.59 17.80 11.22
CA GLN A 198 0.04 16.63 10.51
C GLN A 198 1.07 16.04 9.55
N PHE A 199 1.79 16.91 8.82
CA PHE A 199 2.88 16.52 7.93
C PHE A 199 4.03 15.85 8.71
N LEU A 200 4.50 16.49 9.77
CA LEU A 200 5.58 16.01 10.62
C LEU A 200 5.27 14.63 11.21
N ARG A 201 4.10 14.44 11.82
CA ARG A 201 3.68 13.14 12.35
C ARG A 201 3.62 12.08 11.26
N PHE A 202 3.06 12.42 10.11
CA PHE A 202 2.94 11.47 9.00
C PHE A 202 4.31 11.01 8.49
N TYR A 203 5.26 11.92 8.26
CA TYR A 203 6.60 11.57 7.78
C TYR A 203 7.48 10.93 8.87
N ALA A 204 7.34 11.34 10.14
CA ALA A 204 8.03 10.69 11.25
C ALA A 204 7.58 9.23 11.43
N GLN A 205 6.26 8.98 11.45
CA GLN A 205 5.71 7.63 11.50
C GLN A 205 6.15 6.80 10.28
N SER A 206 6.06 7.37 9.08
CA SER A 206 6.41 6.66 7.85
C SER A 206 7.90 6.34 7.75
N ALA A 207 8.77 7.21 8.24
CA ALA A 207 10.20 6.96 8.28
C ALA A 207 10.57 5.83 9.27
N LEU A 208 9.86 5.74 10.40
CA LEU A 208 10.03 4.62 11.34
C LEU A 208 9.51 3.30 10.77
N GLU A 209 8.39 3.33 10.04
CA GLU A 209 7.76 2.14 9.46
C GLU A 209 8.51 1.59 8.23
N PHE A 210 8.94 2.46 7.32
CA PHE A 210 9.51 2.04 6.03
C PHE A 210 11.02 2.27 5.94
N GLY A 211 11.56 3.25 6.68
CA GLY A 211 12.98 3.58 6.69
C GLY A 211 13.29 5.01 6.22
N SER A 212 14.57 5.37 6.27
CA SER A 212 15.06 6.73 6.03
C SER A 212 14.85 7.23 4.59
N PHE A 213 14.67 6.33 3.62
CA PHE A 213 14.49 6.71 2.21
C PHE A 213 13.26 7.60 1.98
N VAL A 214 12.25 7.54 2.86
CA VAL A 214 11.04 8.37 2.78
C VAL A 214 11.36 9.86 3.00
N LEU A 215 12.50 10.15 3.63
CA LEU A 215 12.93 11.51 3.97
C LEU A 215 13.72 12.18 2.85
N ASP A 216 14.08 11.47 1.79
CA ASP A 216 14.86 12.01 0.69
C ASP A 216 13.97 12.85 -0.25
N PRO A 217 14.14 14.18 -0.29
CA PRO A 217 13.24 15.09 -1.01
C PRO A 217 13.34 14.94 -2.54
N ASP A 218 14.44 14.39 -3.05
CA ASP A 218 14.69 14.20 -4.48
C ASP A 218 14.17 12.86 -5.01
N THR A 219 13.71 11.97 -4.13
CA THR A 219 13.19 10.64 -4.50
C THR A 219 11.70 10.65 -4.86
N VAL A 220 11.12 11.82 -5.14
CA VAL A 220 9.72 11.90 -5.57
C VAL A 220 9.59 11.27 -6.95
N GLU A 221 9.28 9.98 -6.94
CA GLU A 221 8.91 9.24 -8.14
C GLU A 221 7.65 9.86 -8.76
N ASN A 222 7.43 9.59 -10.04
CA ASN A 222 6.29 10.12 -10.77
C ASN A 222 4.98 9.50 -10.23
N GLN A 223 4.42 10.13 -9.19
CA GLN A 223 3.18 9.72 -8.51
C GLN A 223 2.03 9.47 -9.50
N ILE A 224 2.03 10.21 -10.62
CA ILE A 224 1.05 10.09 -11.70
C ILE A 224 1.15 8.71 -12.37
N GLU A 225 2.37 8.23 -12.65
CA GLU A 225 2.60 6.91 -13.23
C GLU A 225 2.05 5.80 -12.32
N TRP A 226 2.27 5.91 -11.01
CA TRP A 226 1.74 4.98 -10.03
C TRP A 226 0.21 4.95 -10.00
N ILE A 227 -0.45 6.11 -10.10
CA ILE A 227 -1.91 6.18 -10.18
C ILE A 227 -2.41 5.53 -11.48
N HIS A 228 -1.73 5.76 -12.61
CA HIS A 228 -2.10 5.12 -13.88
C HIS A 228 -1.95 3.60 -13.84
N LYS A 229 -0.91 3.08 -13.18
CA LYS A 229 -0.73 1.63 -12.99
C LYS A 229 -1.90 0.97 -12.24
N ILE A 230 -2.63 1.72 -11.42
CA ILE A 230 -3.77 1.22 -10.62
C ILE A 230 -5.12 1.71 -11.13
N SER A 231 -5.13 2.34 -12.31
CA SER A 231 -6.33 2.78 -13.03
C SER A 231 -7.44 1.72 -13.07
N PHE A 232 -7.10 0.44 -13.28
CA PHE A 232 -8.06 -0.66 -13.30
C PHE A 232 -8.80 -0.82 -11.96
N ALA A 233 -8.08 -0.84 -10.84
CA ALA A 233 -8.68 -0.98 -9.52
C ALA A 233 -9.51 0.26 -9.13
N ILE A 234 -9.09 1.45 -9.56
CA ILE A 234 -9.85 2.71 -9.40
C ILE A 234 -11.14 2.63 -10.22
N ASN A 235 -11.05 2.25 -11.50
CA ASN A 235 -12.21 2.12 -12.39
C ASN A 235 -13.24 1.11 -11.84
N ARG A 236 -12.79 0.00 -11.26
CA ARG A 236 -13.68 -0.97 -10.59
C ARG A 236 -14.42 -0.39 -9.37
N GLN A 237 -13.89 0.62 -8.72
CA GLN A 237 -14.62 1.34 -7.66
C GLN A 237 -15.62 2.31 -8.22
N LEU A 238 -15.28 2.92 -9.34
CA LEU A 238 -16.13 3.85 -10.06
C LEU A 238 -17.33 3.14 -10.69
N THR A 239 -17.20 1.88 -11.14
CA THR A 239 -18.31 1.11 -11.74
C THR A 239 -19.51 0.90 -10.81
N ASN A 240 -19.32 0.99 -9.49
CA ASN A 240 -20.41 0.90 -8.52
C ASN A 240 -21.03 2.27 -8.16
N SER A 241 -20.64 3.35 -8.85
CA SER A 241 -20.99 4.75 -8.56
C SER A 241 -21.44 5.49 -9.83
N PRO A 242 -22.13 6.63 -9.71
CA PRO A 242 -22.57 7.44 -10.87
C PRO A 242 -21.43 8.17 -11.60
N CYS A 243 -20.19 8.13 -11.09
CA CYS A 243 -19.03 8.75 -11.71
C CYS A 243 -18.33 7.76 -12.64
N ASN A 244 -18.16 8.12 -13.92
CA ASN A 244 -17.61 7.22 -14.94
C ASN A 244 -16.18 7.60 -15.39
N LYS A 245 -15.64 8.72 -14.90
CA LYS A 245 -14.34 9.25 -15.32
C LYS A 245 -13.54 9.75 -14.13
N TYR A 246 -12.22 9.56 -14.18
CA TYR A 246 -11.29 10.24 -13.28
C TYR A 246 -10.21 10.95 -14.09
N GLU A 247 -9.76 12.09 -13.57
CA GLU A 247 -8.67 12.89 -14.11
C GLU A 247 -7.65 13.15 -13.00
N VAL A 248 -6.37 13.06 -13.34
CA VAL A 248 -5.25 13.37 -12.43
C VAL A 248 -4.71 14.73 -12.86
N LEU A 249 -4.76 15.71 -11.96
CA LEU A 249 -4.24 17.05 -12.19
C LEU A 249 -3.05 17.29 -11.27
N THR A 250 -2.04 17.99 -11.79
CA THR A 250 -0.98 18.51 -10.94
C THR A 250 -1.42 19.83 -10.30
N THR A 251 -0.80 20.19 -9.18
CA THR A 251 -0.97 21.52 -8.58
C THR A 251 -0.51 22.67 -9.48
N GLU A 252 0.21 22.37 -10.56
CA GLU A 252 0.76 23.33 -11.53
C GLU A 252 -0.20 23.58 -12.72
N ASP A 253 -1.17 22.69 -12.94
CA ASP A 253 -2.16 22.74 -14.04
C ASP A 253 -3.31 23.73 -13.75
N THR A 254 -2.95 24.98 -13.48
CA THR A 254 -3.88 26.09 -13.16
C THR A 254 -4.83 26.46 -14.32
N SER A 255 -4.55 25.99 -15.53
CA SER A 255 -5.35 26.23 -16.74
C SER A 255 -6.49 25.23 -16.96
N HIS A 256 -6.56 24.15 -16.17
CA HIS A 256 -7.57 23.12 -16.36
C HIS A 256 -8.97 23.58 -15.87
N PRO A 257 -10.06 23.36 -16.64
CA PRO A 257 -11.41 23.82 -16.27
C PRO A 257 -11.94 23.24 -14.95
N LEU A 258 -11.38 22.11 -14.49
CA LEU A 258 -11.74 21.46 -13.24
C LEU A 258 -10.80 21.79 -12.06
N PHE A 259 -9.85 22.71 -12.25
CA PHE A 259 -8.88 23.09 -11.22
C PHE A 259 -9.56 23.85 -10.07
N ASP A 260 -9.26 23.44 -8.84
CA ASP A 260 -9.71 24.12 -7.63
C ASP A 260 -8.50 24.47 -6.75
N ALA A 261 -8.21 25.77 -6.67
CA ALA A 261 -7.08 26.30 -5.91
C ALA A 261 -7.13 25.98 -4.40
N GLN A 262 -8.33 25.79 -3.81
CA GLN A 262 -8.45 25.44 -2.39
C GLN A 262 -8.10 23.97 -2.15
N VAL A 263 -8.51 23.07 -3.05
CA VAL A 263 -8.22 21.64 -2.95
C VAL A 263 -6.80 21.31 -3.37
N ALA A 264 -6.24 22.06 -4.32
CA ALA A 264 -4.82 21.96 -4.67
C ALA A 264 -3.91 22.32 -3.49
N ARG A 265 -4.25 23.37 -2.72
CA ARG A 265 -3.46 23.79 -1.54
C ARG A 265 -3.50 22.82 -0.37
N SER A 266 -4.54 21.98 -0.28
CA SER A 266 -4.61 20.94 0.76
C SER A 266 -3.85 19.66 0.38
N SER A 267 -3.43 19.53 -0.89
CA SER A 267 -2.66 18.37 -1.32
C SER A 267 -1.23 18.44 -0.79
N VAL A 268 -0.76 17.31 -0.30
CA VAL A 268 0.61 17.11 0.21
C VAL A 268 1.23 15.99 -0.62
N VAL A 269 2.56 16.00 -0.80
CA VAL A 269 3.28 14.95 -1.52
C VAL A 269 2.98 13.59 -0.85
N TYR A 270 2.58 12.60 -1.65
CA TYR A 270 2.08 11.28 -1.20
C TYR A 270 0.78 11.31 -0.36
N LEU A 271 0.04 12.41 -0.38
CA LEU A 271 -1.30 12.56 0.20
C LEU A 271 -2.16 13.36 -0.78
N PRO A 272 -2.72 12.70 -1.81
CA PRO A 272 -3.47 13.39 -2.84
C PRO A 272 -4.85 13.80 -2.33
N SER A 273 -5.26 15.00 -2.74
CA SER A 273 -6.58 15.53 -2.45
C SER A 273 -7.54 15.15 -3.57
N VAL A 274 -8.76 14.75 -3.24
CA VAL A 274 -9.74 14.28 -4.21
C VAL A 274 -10.99 15.16 -4.17
N LYS A 275 -11.49 15.55 -5.35
CA LYS A 275 -12.72 16.31 -5.51
C LYS A 275 -13.61 15.69 -6.58
N THR A 276 -14.91 15.67 -6.37
CA THR A 276 -15.91 15.35 -7.41
C THR A 276 -16.30 16.61 -8.18
N ALA A 277 -16.27 16.59 -9.51
CA ALA A 277 -16.62 17.72 -10.38
C ALA A 277 -17.66 17.33 -11.44
N LYS A 278 -18.50 18.28 -11.87
CA LYS A 278 -19.35 18.10 -13.05
C LYS A 278 -18.55 18.49 -14.29
N THR A 279 -18.42 17.58 -15.24
CA THR A 279 -18.12 17.95 -16.62
C THR A 279 -19.44 18.34 -17.29
N GLU A 280 -19.46 19.51 -17.95
CA GLU A 280 -20.55 19.91 -18.85
C GLU A 280 -20.69 18.96 -20.05
#